data_AF-A0A966U1F4-F1
#
_entry.id   AF-A0A966U1F4-F1
#
_cell.length_a   1.000
_cell.length_b   1.000
_cell.length_c   1.000
_cell.angle_alpha   90.00
_cell.angle_beta   90.00
_cell.angle_gamma   90.00
#
_symmetry.space_group_name_H-M   'P 1'
#
loop_
_entity.id
_entity.type
_entity.pdbx_description
1 polymer ?
#
loop_
_entity_poly.entity_id
_entity_poly.type
_entity_poly.pdbx_seq_one_letter_code
_entity_poly.pdbx_strand_id
1 'polypeptide(L)'
;MSNFLKEASEIQGDLATLRHQIHQEPEIGLDLPKTQAKILKALDGLGLEVSTGKSLTSVTAVLRGSKSDKTVLLRADMDALPVTELADIPFKSQIDGAMHACGHDLHVAMLIGAAELLVKNKSALNGDVVFMFQPGEEGFDGAGHMIKEGVLTASGRKADATYGIHVMSSSVPKGLFTTKPGTMMASSDEIHVTVVGMGGHGSQPHTAKDPISVAAEMVSALQVLITRSFSAFDPVVVTVGQFHAGTKANIIPDTAEFQATIRTFSTENRNRIIFEATRLCKSIAEGYGLSAEVKLIEQYPVTANNNAHAQFVGRVAMDIFGNEIATRIRNSREPVNLLVNVTNLAWFGQSQAPMQQLRLSQLRSLETGLPSLRATNTGITAVIDQRGRVVASLSQFVQGELDIRVQAFEGQTPYVIWGNWPILIWVVFALGIGYWRRSQPN
;
A
#
# COMPACT_ATOMS: atom_id res chain seq x y z
N MET A 1 -30.72 -13.03 15.98
CA MET A 1 -29.48 -12.94 15.18
C MET A 1 -28.39 -13.63 15.96
N SER A 2 -27.53 -14.40 15.27
CA SER A 2 -26.37 -15.05 15.88
C SER A 2 -25.48 -14.01 16.57
N ASN A 3 -24.99 -14.32 17.77
CA ASN A 3 -24.10 -13.42 18.51
C ASN A 3 -22.66 -13.87 18.31
N PHE A 4 -22.13 -13.59 17.11
CA PHE A 4 -20.80 -14.01 16.71
C PHE A 4 -19.70 -13.56 17.67
N LEU A 5 -19.84 -12.42 18.36
CA LEU A 5 -18.85 -11.98 19.35
C LEU A 5 -18.80 -12.88 20.57
N LYS A 6 -19.97 -13.23 21.10
CA LYS A 6 -20.04 -14.17 22.24
C LYS A 6 -19.50 -15.53 21.83
N GLU A 7 -19.95 -16.05 20.68
CA GLU A 7 -19.51 -17.36 20.18
C GLU A 7 -18.01 -17.39 19.87
N ALA A 8 -17.44 -16.30 19.32
CA ALA A 8 -16.00 -16.18 19.10
C ALA A 8 -15.21 -16.17 20.43
N SER A 9 -15.75 -15.53 21.47
CA SER A 9 -15.15 -15.53 22.81
C SER A 9 -15.14 -16.92 23.44
N GLU A 10 -16.13 -17.77 23.13
CA GLU A 10 -16.22 -19.14 23.64
C GLU A 10 -15.11 -20.04 23.06
N ILE A 11 -14.72 -19.83 21.80
CA ILE A 11 -13.67 -20.62 21.12
C ILE A 11 -12.27 -20.00 21.18
N GLN A 12 -12.12 -18.80 21.77
CA GLN A 12 -10.86 -18.04 21.76
C GLN A 12 -9.66 -18.84 22.34
N GLY A 13 -9.88 -19.62 23.39
CA GLY A 13 -8.82 -20.43 24.03
C GLY A 13 -8.27 -21.52 23.11
N ASP A 14 -9.15 -22.19 22.38
CA ASP A 14 -8.78 -23.25 21.44
C ASP A 14 -8.04 -22.67 20.23
N LEU A 15 -8.51 -21.53 19.71
CA LEU A 15 -7.83 -20.82 18.62
C LEU A 15 -6.45 -20.29 19.04
N ALA A 16 -6.29 -19.79 20.25
CA ALA A 16 -5.00 -19.37 20.78
C ALA A 16 -4.04 -20.56 20.91
N THR A 17 -4.54 -21.71 21.34
CA THR A 17 -3.76 -22.95 21.42
C THR A 17 -3.30 -23.40 20.05
N LEU A 18 -4.19 -23.44 19.05
CA LEU A 18 -3.84 -23.77 17.67
C LEU A 18 -2.79 -22.79 17.12
N ARG A 19 -3.00 -21.49 17.30
CA ARG A 19 -2.03 -20.46 16.90
C ARG A 19 -0.66 -20.73 17.49
N HIS A 20 -0.57 -20.98 18.80
CA HIS A 20 0.72 -21.25 19.46
C HIS A 20 1.39 -22.51 18.93
N GLN A 21 0.63 -23.57 18.63
CA GLN A 21 1.17 -24.80 18.02
C GLN A 21 1.73 -24.56 16.61
N ILE A 22 1.12 -23.66 15.84
CA ILE A 22 1.64 -23.25 14.52
C ILE A 22 2.87 -22.36 14.72
N HIS A 23 2.80 -21.38 15.64
CA HIS A 23 3.90 -20.44 15.94
C HIS A 23 5.20 -21.13 16.35
N GLN A 24 5.11 -22.24 17.10
CA GLN A 24 6.27 -23.00 17.57
C GLN A 24 6.96 -23.81 16.48
N GLU A 25 6.28 -24.13 15.38
CA GLU A 25 6.84 -24.93 14.28
C GLU A 25 6.65 -24.21 12.92
N PRO A 26 7.25 -23.02 12.74
CA PRO A 26 7.11 -22.25 11.51
C PRO A 26 7.74 -22.99 10.32
N GLU A 27 7.06 -22.96 9.19
CA GLU A 27 7.51 -23.53 7.91
C GLU A 27 7.50 -22.42 6.85
N ILE A 28 8.45 -22.43 5.90
CA ILE A 28 8.66 -21.34 4.93
C ILE A 28 8.34 -21.81 3.51
N GLY A 29 7.67 -20.95 2.72
CA GLY A 29 7.44 -21.19 1.30
C GLY A 29 6.22 -22.05 0.99
N LEU A 30 6.34 -23.00 0.05
CA LEU A 30 5.21 -23.75 -0.51
C LEU A 30 4.94 -25.10 0.16
N ASP A 31 5.92 -25.65 0.89
CA ASP A 31 5.86 -26.97 1.51
C ASP A 31 5.83 -26.86 3.05
N LEU A 32 4.61 -26.86 3.61
CA LEU A 32 4.28 -26.64 5.02
C LEU A 32 3.49 -27.84 5.60
N PRO A 33 4.01 -29.07 5.53
CA PRO A 33 3.25 -30.27 5.88
C PRO A 33 2.78 -30.30 7.34
N LYS A 34 3.53 -29.72 8.29
CA LYS A 34 3.12 -29.69 9.69
C LYS A 34 1.96 -28.71 9.91
N THR A 35 2.02 -27.55 9.27
CA THR A 35 0.96 -26.53 9.34
C THR A 35 -0.30 -27.04 8.66
N GLN A 36 -0.17 -27.66 7.48
CA GLN A 36 -1.27 -28.33 6.78
C GLN A 36 -1.94 -29.38 7.66
N ALA A 37 -1.16 -30.24 8.34
CA ALA A 37 -1.69 -31.28 9.22
C ALA A 37 -2.49 -30.70 10.41
N LYS A 38 -2.03 -29.59 11.01
CA LYS A 38 -2.76 -28.88 12.08
C LYS A 38 -4.08 -28.29 11.58
N ILE A 39 -4.09 -27.71 10.38
CA ILE A 39 -5.31 -27.18 9.74
C ILE A 39 -6.30 -28.31 9.45
N LEU A 40 -5.85 -29.40 8.81
CA LEU A 40 -6.71 -30.54 8.50
C LEU A 40 -7.33 -31.14 9.77
N LYS A 41 -6.55 -31.26 10.84
CA LYS A 41 -7.05 -31.71 12.15
C LYS A 41 -8.09 -30.77 12.74
N ALA A 42 -7.91 -29.45 12.62
CA ALA A 42 -8.86 -28.46 13.14
C ALA A 42 -10.18 -28.42 12.33
N LEU A 43 -10.12 -28.78 11.03
CA LEU A 43 -11.31 -28.85 10.17
C LEU A 43 -12.04 -30.20 10.25
N ASP A 44 -11.41 -31.22 10.82
CA ASP A 44 -11.98 -32.56 10.92
C ASP A 44 -13.29 -32.56 11.73
N GLY A 45 -14.27 -33.34 11.28
CA GLY A 45 -15.59 -33.43 11.91
C GLY A 45 -16.52 -32.22 11.70
N LEU A 46 -16.07 -31.11 11.09
CA LEU A 46 -16.93 -29.94 10.82
C LEU A 46 -17.92 -30.14 9.66
N GLY A 47 -17.81 -31.23 8.91
CA GLY A 47 -18.68 -31.52 7.76
C GLY A 47 -18.43 -30.62 6.54
N LEU A 48 -17.17 -30.19 6.37
CA LEU A 48 -16.70 -29.39 5.24
C LEU A 48 -16.20 -30.30 4.11
N GLU A 49 -16.33 -29.86 2.87
CA GLU A 49 -15.69 -30.51 1.71
C GLU A 49 -14.23 -30.03 1.63
N VAL A 50 -13.30 -30.82 2.17
CA VAL A 50 -11.88 -30.46 2.29
C VAL A 50 -11.06 -31.09 1.17
N SER A 51 -10.14 -30.30 0.60
CA SER A 51 -9.16 -30.73 -0.41
C SER A 51 -7.81 -30.08 -0.16
N THR A 52 -6.74 -30.75 -0.56
CA THR A 52 -5.37 -30.22 -0.48
C THR A 52 -4.81 -29.89 -1.86
N GLY A 53 -3.85 -28.96 -1.89
CA GLY A 53 -3.17 -28.58 -3.13
C GLY A 53 -2.35 -29.71 -3.76
N LYS A 54 -1.98 -29.51 -5.03
CA LYS A 54 -1.16 -30.47 -5.80
C LYS A 54 0.30 -30.04 -5.89
N SER A 55 0.53 -28.75 -6.12
CA SER A 55 1.84 -28.13 -6.28
C SER A 55 2.37 -27.47 -5.00
N LEU A 56 1.51 -27.35 -3.98
CA LEU A 56 1.81 -26.75 -2.70
C LEU A 56 0.91 -27.36 -1.60
N THR A 57 1.32 -27.18 -0.34
CA THR A 57 0.62 -27.72 0.85
C THR A 57 -0.63 -26.94 1.25
N SER A 58 -1.33 -26.35 0.29
CA SER A 58 -2.55 -25.59 0.55
C SER A 58 -3.70 -26.46 1.07
N VAL A 59 -4.66 -25.82 1.74
CA VAL A 59 -5.95 -26.42 2.12
C VAL A 59 -7.08 -25.56 1.59
N THR A 60 -8.03 -26.19 0.91
CA THR A 60 -9.30 -25.57 0.50
C THR A 60 -10.45 -26.33 1.15
N ALA A 61 -11.30 -25.63 1.88
CA ALA A 61 -12.49 -26.21 2.50
C ALA A 61 -13.75 -25.49 2.01
N VAL A 62 -14.81 -26.22 1.68
CA VAL A 62 -16.08 -25.64 1.23
C VAL A 62 -17.20 -25.97 2.22
N LEU A 63 -17.87 -24.93 2.71
CA LEU A 63 -19.12 -25.01 3.45
C LEU A 63 -20.30 -24.75 2.52
N ARG A 64 -21.23 -25.71 2.45
CA ARG A 64 -22.47 -25.59 1.66
C ARG A 64 -23.55 -24.83 2.43
N GLY A 65 -24.12 -23.78 1.83
CA GLY A 65 -25.25 -23.02 2.39
C GLY A 65 -26.61 -23.53 1.93
N SER A 66 -27.69 -22.92 2.44
CA SER A 66 -29.08 -23.30 2.10
C SER A 66 -29.57 -22.78 0.72
N LYS A 67 -28.76 -21.95 0.04
CA LYS A 67 -28.99 -21.42 -1.32
C LYS A 67 -27.62 -21.23 -2.00
N SER A 68 -27.30 -22.02 -3.01
CA SER A 68 -25.95 -22.07 -3.60
C SER A 68 -25.68 -21.06 -4.72
N ASP A 69 -26.56 -20.06 -4.92
CA ASP A 69 -26.42 -19.05 -5.97
C ASP A 69 -25.44 -17.92 -5.61
N LYS A 70 -24.79 -18.00 -4.45
CA LYS A 70 -23.71 -17.10 -4.03
C LYS A 70 -22.56 -17.86 -3.42
N THR A 71 -21.35 -17.40 -3.65
CA THR A 71 -20.13 -17.94 -3.03
C THR A 71 -19.24 -16.80 -2.54
N VAL A 72 -18.80 -16.87 -1.29
CA VAL A 72 -17.77 -15.98 -0.73
C VAL A 72 -16.53 -16.80 -0.39
N LEU A 73 -15.36 -16.28 -0.74
CA LEU A 73 -14.08 -16.87 -0.36
C LEU A 73 -13.44 -16.06 0.77
N LEU A 74 -12.98 -16.75 1.80
CA LEU A 74 -12.21 -16.20 2.92
C LEU A 74 -10.79 -16.77 2.88
N ARG A 75 -9.79 -15.89 2.89
CA ARG A 75 -8.37 -16.25 2.70
C ARG A 75 -7.54 -15.99 3.96
N ALA A 76 -6.67 -16.94 4.28
CA ALA A 76 -5.56 -16.80 5.21
C ALA A 76 -4.29 -17.38 4.57
N ASP A 77 -3.19 -16.63 4.64
CA ASP A 77 -1.84 -17.13 4.42
C ASP A 77 -1.34 -17.93 5.63
N MET A 78 -0.31 -18.74 5.43
CA MET A 78 0.16 -19.67 6.48
C MET A 78 1.67 -19.93 6.51
N ASP A 79 2.47 -19.37 5.60
CA ASP A 79 3.93 -19.51 5.63
C ASP A 79 4.59 -18.55 6.63
N ALA A 80 5.81 -18.89 7.06
CA ALA A 80 6.65 -18.10 7.94
C ALA A 80 7.79 -17.40 7.18
N LEU A 81 8.62 -16.66 7.91
CA LEU A 81 9.78 -15.93 7.38
C LEU A 81 11.11 -16.53 7.88
N PRO A 82 12.21 -16.40 7.10
CA PRO A 82 13.57 -16.81 7.50
C PRO A 82 14.20 -15.82 8.49
N VAL A 83 13.55 -15.66 9.65
CA VAL A 83 13.96 -14.75 10.73
C VAL A 83 14.07 -15.53 12.04
N THR A 84 15.14 -15.32 12.79
CA THR A 84 15.28 -15.90 14.13
C THR A 84 14.42 -15.13 15.13
N GLU A 85 13.53 -15.82 15.84
CA GLU A 85 12.72 -15.19 16.88
C GLU A 85 13.58 -14.81 18.10
N LEU A 86 13.52 -13.54 18.49
CA LEU A 86 14.22 -13.02 19.67
C LEU A 86 13.30 -12.79 20.87
N ALA A 87 11.98 -12.89 20.68
CA ALA A 87 11.02 -12.72 21.75
C ALA A 87 11.18 -13.83 22.80
N ASP A 88 10.98 -13.48 24.07
CA ASP A 88 10.96 -14.41 25.20
C ASP A 88 9.51 -14.66 25.61
N ILE A 89 8.87 -15.59 24.90
CA ILE A 89 7.46 -15.95 25.07
C ILE A 89 7.30 -17.47 25.17
N PRO A 90 6.31 -18.00 25.92
CA PRO A 90 6.17 -19.44 26.17
C PRO A 90 5.97 -20.31 24.92
N PHE A 91 5.54 -19.70 23.81
CA PHE A 91 5.25 -20.36 22.54
C PHE A 91 6.20 -19.90 21.41
N LYS A 92 7.39 -19.43 21.78
CA LYS A 92 8.46 -19.08 20.84
C LYS A 92 8.72 -20.22 19.84
N SER A 93 9.04 -19.86 18.60
CA SER A 93 9.55 -20.76 17.57
C SER A 93 10.63 -21.70 18.12
N GLN A 94 10.48 -22.99 17.81
CA GLN A 94 11.44 -24.05 18.11
C GLN A 94 12.36 -24.35 16.91
N ILE A 95 12.17 -23.62 15.81
CA ILE A 95 12.92 -23.81 14.57
C ILE A 95 13.89 -22.64 14.41
N ASP A 96 15.18 -22.93 14.54
CA ASP A 96 16.24 -21.94 14.39
C ASP A 96 16.17 -21.27 13.01
N GLY A 97 16.19 -19.94 12.99
CA GLY A 97 16.13 -19.16 11.76
C GLY A 97 14.75 -19.03 11.11
N ALA A 98 13.67 -19.51 11.74
CA ALA A 98 12.31 -19.35 11.23
C ALA A 98 11.35 -18.79 12.29
N MET A 99 10.44 -17.90 11.88
CA MET A 99 9.46 -17.26 12.76
C MET A 99 8.22 -16.82 11.97
N HIS A 100 7.03 -16.96 12.57
CA HIS A 100 5.83 -16.26 12.09
C HIS A 100 5.86 -14.76 12.44
N ALA A 101 6.80 -14.03 11.82
CA ALA A 101 7.02 -12.61 12.08
C ALA A 101 5.97 -11.70 11.40
N CYS A 102 5.20 -12.23 10.44
CA CYS A 102 4.13 -11.52 9.72
C CYS A 102 2.72 -11.83 10.26
N GLY A 103 2.59 -12.77 11.21
CA GLY A 103 1.32 -13.12 11.86
C GLY A 103 0.45 -14.13 11.10
N HIS A 104 1.00 -14.87 10.13
CA HIS A 104 0.25 -15.85 9.34
C HIS A 104 -0.32 -17.00 10.19
N ASP A 105 0.34 -17.36 11.30
CA ASP A 105 -0.20 -18.25 12.34
C ASP A 105 -1.54 -17.75 12.91
N LEU A 106 -1.65 -16.43 13.14
CA LEU A 106 -2.89 -15.79 13.60
C LEU A 106 -3.95 -15.78 12.50
N HIS A 107 -3.57 -15.57 11.23
CA HIS A 107 -4.50 -15.61 10.11
C HIS A 107 -5.14 -16.99 9.94
N VAL A 108 -4.35 -18.06 10.06
CA VAL A 108 -4.85 -19.45 10.07
C VAL A 108 -5.83 -19.66 11.22
N ALA A 109 -5.47 -19.29 12.44
CA ALA A 109 -6.34 -19.45 13.61
C ALA A 109 -7.66 -18.68 13.46
N MET A 110 -7.62 -17.45 12.92
CA MET A 110 -8.83 -16.67 12.65
C MET A 110 -9.73 -17.34 11.60
N LEU A 111 -9.15 -17.93 10.54
CA LEU A 111 -9.92 -18.59 9.49
C LEU A 111 -10.56 -19.89 9.96
N ILE A 112 -9.88 -20.66 10.82
CA ILE A 112 -10.46 -21.82 11.51
C ILE A 112 -11.65 -21.39 12.39
N GLY A 113 -11.48 -20.35 13.20
CA GLY A 113 -12.58 -19.81 14.02
C GLY A 113 -13.77 -19.36 13.17
N ALA A 114 -13.52 -18.72 12.03
CA ALA A 114 -14.57 -18.36 11.08
C ALA A 114 -15.30 -19.60 10.53
N ALA A 115 -14.57 -20.68 10.20
CA ALA A 115 -15.17 -21.93 9.74
C ALA A 115 -16.07 -22.56 10.81
N GLU A 116 -15.61 -22.68 12.05
CA GLU A 116 -16.39 -23.22 13.16
C GLU A 116 -17.68 -22.43 13.40
N LEU A 117 -17.58 -21.09 13.45
CA LEU A 117 -18.74 -20.22 13.68
C LEU A 117 -19.75 -20.27 12.53
N LEU A 118 -19.27 -20.34 11.28
CA LEU A 118 -20.14 -20.43 10.11
C LEU A 118 -20.80 -21.80 9.99
N VAL A 119 -20.11 -22.88 10.35
CA VAL A 119 -20.70 -24.23 10.44
C VAL A 119 -21.79 -24.28 11.51
N LYS A 120 -21.52 -23.75 12.71
CA LYS A 120 -22.50 -23.65 13.81
C LYS A 120 -23.76 -22.88 13.40
N ASN A 121 -23.60 -21.87 12.54
CA ASN A 121 -24.68 -21.01 12.06
C ASN A 121 -25.09 -21.30 10.60
N LYS A 122 -24.80 -22.51 10.08
CA LYS A 122 -25.04 -22.90 8.68
C LYS A 122 -26.46 -22.67 8.18
N SER A 123 -27.47 -22.83 9.05
CA SER A 123 -28.88 -22.62 8.71
C SER A 123 -29.23 -21.17 8.34
N ALA A 124 -28.42 -20.20 8.77
CA ALA A 124 -28.59 -18.79 8.42
C ALA A 124 -27.87 -18.38 7.12
N LEU A 125 -27.08 -19.28 6.53
CA LEU A 125 -26.29 -18.99 5.33
C LEU A 125 -27.10 -19.21 4.04
N ASN A 126 -27.17 -18.16 3.23
CA ASN A 126 -27.80 -18.15 1.89
C ASN A 126 -26.74 -18.21 0.77
N GLY A 127 -25.65 -18.93 1.00
CA GLY A 127 -24.51 -19.01 0.08
C GLY A 127 -23.45 -19.99 0.57
N ASP A 128 -22.61 -20.44 -0.35
CA ASP A 128 -21.45 -21.27 -0.04
C ASP A 128 -20.29 -20.40 0.43
N VAL A 129 -19.45 -20.96 1.30
CA VAL A 129 -18.22 -20.31 1.78
C VAL A 129 -17.03 -21.18 1.45
N VAL A 130 -16.03 -20.61 0.78
CA VAL A 130 -14.75 -21.25 0.49
C VAL A 130 -13.70 -20.70 1.45
N PHE A 131 -13.03 -21.57 2.20
CA PHE A 131 -11.92 -21.23 3.06
C PHE A 131 -10.61 -21.61 2.36
N MET A 132 -9.76 -20.62 2.12
CA MET A 132 -8.47 -20.73 1.42
C MET A 132 -7.33 -20.55 2.41
N PHE A 133 -6.63 -21.64 2.72
CA PHE A 133 -5.39 -21.63 3.51
C PHE A 133 -4.20 -21.73 2.55
N GLN A 134 -3.45 -20.63 2.45
CA GLN A 134 -2.51 -20.37 1.36
C GLN A 134 -1.05 -20.38 1.85
N PRO A 135 -0.20 -21.33 1.43
CA PRO A 135 1.25 -21.23 1.59
C PRO A 135 1.85 -20.06 0.78
N GLY A 136 3.13 -19.78 0.99
CA GLY A 136 3.99 -19.03 0.07
C GLY A 136 3.55 -17.61 -0.28
N GLU A 137 3.00 -16.86 0.68
CA GLU A 137 2.74 -15.43 0.52
C GLU A 137 4.05 -14.63 0.44
N GLU A 138 5.07 -15.04 1.18
CA GLU A 138 6.34 -14.32 1.39
C GLU A 138 7.33 -14.51 0.21
N GLY A 139 6.86 -14.28 -1.02
CA GLY A 139 7.68 -14.27 -2.25
C GLY A 139 7.56 -15.52 -3.14
N PHE A 140 6.66 -16.45 -2.85
CA PHE A 140 6.55 -17.74 -3.57
C PHE A 140 5.30 -17.89 -4.44
N ASP A 141 4.50 -16.83 -4.61
CA ASP A 141 3.28 -16.82 -5.45
C ASP A 141 2.25 -17.91 -5.09
N GLY A 142 2.12 -18.28 -3.81
CA GLY A 142 1.21 -19.36 -3.42
C GLY A 142 -0.25 -19.11 -3.79
N ALA A 143 -0.68 -17.84 -3.86
CA ALA A 143 -1.99 -17.47 -4.39
C ALA A 143 -2.13 -17.83 -5.89
N GLY A 144 -1.14 -17.51 -6.72
CA GLY A 144 -1.14 -17.86 -8.14
C GLY A 144 -1.21 -19.37 -8.37
N HIS A 145 -0.51 -20.15 -7.54
CA HIS A 145 -0.60 -21.61 -7.53
C HIS A 145 -2.02 -22.12 -7.22
N MET A 146 -2.64 -21.66 -6.12
CA MET A 146 -4.00 -22.07 -5.76
C MET A 146 -5.06 -21.64 -6.79
N ILE A 147 -4.88 -20.48 -7.43
CA ILE A 147 -5.77 -20.01 -8.51
C ILE A 147 -5.70 -20.96 -9.70
N LYS A 148 -4.48 -21.39 -10.11
CA LYS A 148 -4.29 -22.39 -11.17
C LYS A 148 -4.90 -23.74 -10.80
N GLU A 149 -4.92 -24.09 -9.52
CA GLU A 149 -5.56 -25.30 -9.00
C GLU A 149 -7.08 -25.18 -8.82
N GLY A 150 -7.67 -24.01 -9.08
CA GLY A 150 -9.12 -23.83 -9.15
C GLY A 150 -9.79 -23.39 -7.86
N VAL A 151 -9.04 -22.82 -6.89
CA VAL A 151 -9.60 -22.37 -5.59
C VAL A 151 -10.79 -21.41 -5.76
N LEU A 152 -10.74 -20.52 -6.76
CA LEU A 152 -11.80 -19.54 -7.02
C LEU A 152 -13.11 -20.18 -7.49
N THR A 153 -13.07 -21.44 -7.91
CA THR A 153 -14.20 -22.23 -8.39
C THR A 153 -14.47 -23.48 -7.55
N ALA A 154 -13.85 -23.59 -6.36
CA ALA A 154 -13.92 -24.79 -5.52
C ALA A 154 -15.35 -25.17 -5.09
N SER A 155 -16.27 -24.19 -4.98
CA SER A 155 -17.68 -24.45 -4.73
C SER A 155 -18.46 -24.96 -5.95
N GLY A 156 -17.81 -25.18 -7.10
CA GLY A 156 -18.45 -25.54 -8.37
C GLY A 156 -18.84 -24.33 -9.23
N ARG A 157 -18.62 -23.10 -8.73
CA ARG A 157 -18.77 -21.85 -9.49
C ARG A 157 -17.77 -20.80 -9.01
N LYS A 158 -17.58 -19.75 -9.80
CA LYS A 158 -16.72 -18.62 -9.42
C LYS A 158 -17.26 -17.91 -8.18
N ALA A 159 -16.39 -17.64 -7.22
CA ALA A 159 -16.68 -16.82 -6.04
C ALA A 159 -17.10 -15.39 -6.44
N ASP A 160 -18.16 -14.87 -5.82
CA ASP A 160 -18.69 -13.52 -6.05
C ASP A 160 -17.86 -12.45 -5.35
N ALA A 161 -17.29 -12.78 -4.19
CA ALA A 161 -16.39 -11.91 -3.44
C ALA A 161 -15.31 -12.74 -2.74
N THR A 162 -14.12 -12.15 -2.59
CA THR A 162 -13.02 -12.69 -1.81
C THR A 162 -12.62 -11.68 -0.75
N TYR A 163 -12.46 -12.12 0.50
CA TYR A 163 -11.99 -11.29 1.60
C TYR A 163 -10.76 -11.92 2.26
N GLY A 164 -9.82 -11.05 2.61
CA GLY A 164 -8.68 -11.38 3.46
C GLY A 164 -8.51 -10.29 4.51
N ILE A 165 -7.83 -10.62 5.60
CA ILE A 165 -7.44 -9.67 6.64
C ILE A 165 -5.99 -9.93 6.99
N HIS A 166 -5.25 -8.87 7.29
CA HIS A 166 -3.85 -8.96 7.69
C HIS A 166 -3.67 -8.21 9.02
N VAL A 167 -2.99 -8.83 9.98
CA VAL A 167 -2.59 -8.18 11.23
C VAL A 167 -1.43 -7.22 10.94
N MET A 168 -1.51 -5.99 11.43
CA MET A 168 -0.46 -4.98 11.24
C MET A 168 0.02 -4.48 12.61
N SER A 169 0.60 -5.37 13.40
CA SER A 169 0.96 -5.14 14.81
C SER A 169 1.91 -3.96 15.03
N SER A 170 2.73 -3.63 14.04
CA SER A 170 3.68 -2.51 14.08
C SER A 170 3.04 -1.14 13.86
N SER A 171 1.83 -1.06 13.32
CA SER A 171 1.25 0.20 12.83
C SER A 171 -0.24 0.41 13.08
N VAL A 172 -0.96 -0.64 13.48
CA VAL A 172 -2.40 -0.60 13.78
C VAL A 172 -2.63 -1.07 15.21
N PRO A 173 -3.16 -0.22 16.11
CA PRO A 173 -3.47 -0.59 17.48
C PRO A 173 -4.41 -1.80 17.56
N LYS A 174 -4.27 -2.59 18.63
CA LYS A 174 -5.17 -3.70 18.91
C LYS A 174 -6.62 -3.21 18.96
N GLY A 175 -7.52 -3.96 18.32
CA GLY A 175 -8.94 -3.65 18.23
C GLY A 175 -9.30 -2.72 17.07
N LEU A 176 -8.32 -2.10 16.41
CA LEU A 176 -8.59 -1.22 15.28
C LEU A 176 -8.61 -1.99 13.96
N PHE A 177 -9.70 -1.85 13.22
CA PHE A 177 -9.82 -2.36 11.84
C PHE A 177 -9.65 -1.21 10.85
N THR A 178 -8.82 -1.42 9.82
CA THR A 178 -8.58 -0.44 8.77
C THR A 178 -8.82 -1.04 7.40
N THR A 179 -9.43 -0.26 6.52
CA THR A 179 -9.60 -0.61 5.10
C THR A 179 -9.59 0.67 4.26
N LYS A 180 -9.39 0.53 2.96
CA LYS A 180 -9.39 1.65 2.01
C LYS A 180 -9.91 1.19 0.64
N PRO A 181 -10.89 1.88 0.04
CA PRO A 181 -11.23 1.76 -1.37
C PRO A 181 -10.05 2.02 -2.31
N GLY A 182 -9.93 1.23 -3.39
CA GLY A 182 -8.87 1.36 -4.38
C GLY A 182 -7.54 0.80 -3.87
N THR A 183 -6.43 1.35 -4.35
CA THR A 183 -5.08 0.85 -4.01
C THR A 183 -4.80 0.91 -2.51
N MET A 184 -4.55 -0.27 -1.94
CA MET A 184 -4.18 -0.50 -0.56
C MET A 184 -2.67 -0.74 -0.40
N MET A 185 -2.06 -1.50 -1.31
CA MET A 185 -0.61 -1.78 -1.31
C MET A 185 -0.03 -1.64 -2.72
N ALA A 186 1.23 -1.23 -2.79
CA ALA A 186 1.95 -1.07 -4.05
C ALA A 186 2.28 -2.44 -4.67
N SER A 187 2.46 -2.48 -5.98
CA SER A 187 3.10 -3.64 -6.64
C SER A 187 4.55 -3.79 -6.19
N SER A 188 5.12 -4.98 -6.37
CA SER A 188 6.53 -5.28 -6.18
C SER A 188 7.06 -5.93 -7.45
N ASP A 189 8.02 -5.30 -8.12
CA ASP A 189 8.73 -5.89 -9.26
C ASP A 189 10.23 -5.61 -9.12
N GLU A 190 11.04 -6.29 -9.91
CA GLU A 190 12.49 -6.03 -9.99
C GLU A 190 12.95 -5.87 -11.44
N ILE A 191 13.97 -5.05 -11.63
CA ILE A 191 14.77 -5.03 -12.86
C ILE A 191 16.21 -5.41 -12.53
N HIS A 192 16.75 -6.37 -13.28
CA HIS A 192 18.15 -6.77 -13.22
C HIS A 192 18.81 -6.27 -14.51
N VAL A 193 19.82 -5.43 -14.36
CA VAL A 193 20.48 -4.77 -15.49
C VAL A 193 21.94 -5.20 -15.53
N THR A 194 22.37 -5.74 -16.67
CA THR A 194 23.76 -6.07 -16.96
C THR A 194 24.24 -5.21 -18.12
N VAL A 195 25.19 -4.32 -17.86
CA VAL A 195 25.87 -3.52 -18.88
C VAL A 195 27.08 -4.30 -19.38
N VAL A 196 27.13 -4.55 -20.69
CA VAL A 196 28.20 -5.32 -21.33
C VAL A 196 29.13 -4.36 -22.07
N GLY A 197 30.41 -4.42 -21.70
CA GLY A 197 31.48 -3.67 -22.30
C GLY A 197 32.66 -4.52 -22.72
N MET A 198 33.85 -3.95 -22.57
CA MET A 198 35.10 -4.56 -23.01
C MET A 198 36.21 -4.10 -22.08
N GLY A 199 36.77 -5.04 -21.36
CA GLY A 199 37.78 -4.76 -20.35
C GLY A 199 39.08 -4.23 -20.93
N GLY A 200 39.93 -3.73 -20.03
CA GLY A 200 41.22 -3.17 -20.42
C GLY A 200 42.03 -2.65 -19.24
N HIS A 201 43.23 -2.17 -19.55
CA HIS A 201 44.10 -1.57 -18.52
C HIS A 201 43.57 -0.18 -18.15
N GLY A 202 43.48 0.14 -16.85
CA GLY A 202 42.92 1.41 -16.37
C GLY A 202 43.70 2.66 -16.82
N SER A 203 44.96 2.52 -17.24
CA SER A 203 45.73 3.62 -17.84
C SER A 203 45.50 3.81 -19.35
N GLN A 204 44.79 2.89 -20.00
CA GLN A 204 44.49 2.94 -21.44
C GLN A 204 42.96 2.87 -21.66
N PRO A 205 42.16 3.77 -21.07
CA PRO A 205 40.70 3.69 -21.16
C PRO A 205 40.17 3.83 -22.61
N HIS A 206 40.93 4.49 -23.50
CA HIS A 206 40.57 4.65 -24.91
C HIS A 206 40.60 3.35 -25.72
N THR A 207 41.19 2.28 -25.20
CA THR A 207 41.18 0.94 -25.83
C THR A 207 40.14 0.01 -25.22
N ALA A 208 39.32 0.49 -24.28
CA ALA A 208 38.31 -0.27 -23.54
C ALA A 208 36.92 0.32 -23.76
N LYS A 209 35.90 -0.38 -23.25
CA LYS A 209 34.51 0.08 -23.17
C LYS A 209 34.05 -0.08 -21.73
N ASP A 210 34.19 0.98 -20.94
CA ASP A 210 33.95 0.95 -19.48
C ASP A 210 32.46 0.83 -19.13
N PRO A 211 32.01 -0.32 -18.58
CA PRO A 211 30.62 -0.50 -18.20
C PRO A 211 30.28 0.14 -16.84
N ILE A 212 31.27 0.42 -15.97
CA ILE A 212 31.04 0.98 -14.63
C ILE A 212 30.44 2.37 -14.73
N SER A 213 31.12 3.25 -15.49
CA SER A 213 30.68 4.64 -15.67
C SER A 213 29.28 4.72 -16.26
N VAL A 214 28.96 3.83 -17.21
CA VAL A 214 27.66 3.79 -17.88
C VAL A 214 26.57 3.23 -16.96
N ALA A 215 26.83 2.18 -16.20
CA ALA A 215 25.89 1.68 -15.20
C ALA A 215 25.60 2.75 -14.12
N ALA A 216 26.59 3.51 -13.66
CA ALA A 216 26.40 4.60 -12.71
C ALA A 216 25.52 5.74 -13.28
N GLU A 217 25.67 6.05 -14.57
CA GLU A 217 24.79 6.99 -15.25
C GLU A 217 23.35 6.48 -15.31
N MET A 218 23.14 5.20 -15.62
CA MET A 218 21.80 4.59 -15.63
C MET A 218 21.11 4.74 -14.27
N VAL A 219 21.82 4.48 -13.16
CA VAL A 219 21.28 4.64 -11.80
C VAL A 219 20.80 6.08 -11.57
N SER A 220 21.58 7.06 -11.99
CA SER A 220 21.23 8.48 -11.85
C SER A 220 20.07 8.87 -12.76
N ALA A 221 20.08 8.41 -14.01
CA ALA A 221 19.06 8.71 -15.01
C ALA A 221 17.69 8.11 -14.65
N LEU A 222 17.66 6.94 -14.01
CA LEU A 222 16.42 6.34 -13.49
C LEU A 222 15.70 7.27 -12.49
N GLN A 223 16.44 8.00 -11.64
CA GLN A 223 15.85 8.95 -10.70
C GLN A 223 15.27 10.18 -11.42
N VAL A 224 15.94 10.65 -12.47
CA VAL A 224 15.44 11.73 -13.32
C VAL A 224 14.17 11.29 -14.07
N LEU A 225 14.16 10.07 -14.62
CA LEU A 225 12.99 9.49 -15.28
C LEU A 225 11.77 9.52 -14.36
N ILE A 226 11.90 9.03 -13.12
CA ILE A 226 10.80 9.01 -12.15
C ILE A 226 10.24 10.43 -11.94
N THR A 227 11.11 11.37 -11.59
CA THR A 227 10.66 12.71 -11.18
C THR A 227 10.16 13.57 -12.33
N ARG A 228 10.48 13.26 -13.59
CA ARG A 228 10.07 14.03 -14.77
C ARG A 228 8.95 13.37 -15.57
N SER A 229 8.78 12.06 -15.48
CA SER A 229 7.80 11.33 -16.30
C SER A 229 6.56 10.89 -15.52
N PHE A 230 6.62 10.84 -14.19
CA PHE A 230 5.52 10.34 -13.35
C PHE A 230 4.96 11.42 -12.42
N SER A 231 3.65 11.35 -12.17
CA SER A 231 2.97 12.26 -11.26
C SER A 231 3.34 11.96 -9.81
N ALA A 232 3.64 12.99 -9.02
CA ALA A 232 3.84 12.83 -7.58
C ALA A 232 2.57 12.34 -6.84
N PHE A 233 1.40 12.42 -7.48
CA PHE A 233 0.12 11.93 -6.94
C PHE A 233 -0.19 10.47 -7.28
N ASP A 234 0.56 9.86 -8.19
CA ASP A 234 0.53 8.41 -8.46
C ASP A 234 1.99 7.92 -8.52
N PRO A 235 2.63 7.74 -7.35
CA PRO A 235 4.07 7.67 -7.27
C PRO A 235 4.62 6.34 -7.81
N VAL A 236 5.81 6.46 -8.38
CA VAL A 236 6.68 5.33 -8.76
C VAL A 236 7.95 5.44 -7.93
N VAL A 237 8.39 4.33 -7.35
CA VAL A 237 9.66 4.26 -6.62
C VAL A 237 10.54 3.22 -7.31
N VAL A 238 11.80 3.60 -7.58
CA VAL A 238 12.84 2.70 -8.04
C VAL A 238 14.04 2.84 -7.11
N THR A 239 14.40 1.72 -6.47
CA THR A 239 15.53 1.67 -5.53
C THR A 239 16.54 0.66 -6.05
N VAL A 240 17.76 1.10 -6.33
CA VAL A 240 18.88 0.21 -6.65
C VAL A 240 19.41 -0.39 -5.34
N GLY A 241 19.17 -1.67 -5.14
CA GLY A 241 19.55 -2.38 -3.91
C GLY A 241 20.90 -3.07 -3.99
N GLN A 242 21.39 -3.34 -5.20
CA GLN A 242 22.63 -4.07 -5.45
C GLN A 242 23.37 -3.47 -6.63
N PHE A 243 24.71 -3.38 -6.55
CA PHE A 243 25.58 -2.95 -7.63
C PHE A 243 26.93 -3.68 -7.55
N HIS A 244 27.34 -4.35 -8.63
CA HIS A 244 28.59 -5.11 -8.71
C HIS A 244 29.33 -4.86 -10.01
N ALA A 245 30.64 -4.57 -9.91
CA ALA A 245 31.54 -4.49 -11.06
C ALA A 245 33.00 -4.50 -10.62
N GLY A 246 33.88 -4.97 -11.50
CA GLY A 246 35.33 -4.89 -11.31
C GLY A 246 35.91 -5.92 -10.32
N THR A 247 37.22 -6.09 -10.41
CA THR A 247 37.99 -6.99 -9.52
C THR A 247 39.23 -6.32 -8.92
N LYS A 248 39.80 -5.31 -9.60
CA LYS A 248 40.95 -4.53 -9.17
C LYS A 248 40.84 -3.09 -9.66
N ALA A 249 41.47 -2.17 -8.93
CA ALA A 249 41.40 -0.72 -9.21
C ALA A 249 42.02 -0.28 -10.56
N ASN A 250 42.94 -1.06 -11.13
CA ASN A 250 43.63 -0.73 -12.38
C ASN A 250 43.12 -1.54 -13.59
N ILE A 251 41.95 -2.16 -13.48
CA ILE A 251 41.32 -2.97 -14.53
C ILE A 251 39.92 -2.44 -14.79
N ILE A 252 39.64 -2.11 -16.05
CA ILE A 252 38.28 -1.87 -16.54
C ILE A 252 37.65 -3.25 -16.77
N PRO A 253 36.49 -3.58 -16.16
CA PRO A 253 35.86 -4.90 -16.32
C PRO A 253 35.10 -5.03 -17.64
N ASP A 254 34.74 -6.27 -17.98
CA ASP A 254 33.88 -6.58 -19.13
C ASP A 254 32.40 -6.26 -18.85
N THR A 255 31.96 -6.29 -17.58
CA THR A 255 30.56 -6.07 -17.20
C THR A 255 30.39 -5.24 -15.92
N ALA A 256 29.22 -4.62 -15.80
CA ALA A 256 28.72 -4.02 -14.57
C ALA A 256 27.24 -4.36 -14.39
N GLU A 257 26.83 -4.74 -13.18
CA GLU A 257 25.49 -5.25 -12.90
C GLU A 257 24.84 -4.49 -11.76
N PHE A 258 23.55 -4.22 -11.88
CA PHE A 258 22.75 -3.74 -10.75
C PHE A 258 21.35 -4.34 -10.73
N GLN A 259 20.78 -4.45 -9.54
CA GLN A 259 19.40 -4.86 -9.34
C GLN A 259 18.63 -3.76 -8.63
N ALA A 260 17.42 -3.49 -9.11
CA ALA A 260 16.56 -2.48 -8.55
C ALA A 260 15.14 -2.99 -8.33
N THR A 261 14.54 -2.60 -7.21
CA THR A 261 13.12 -2.84 -6.92
C THR A 261 12.28 -1.70 -7.48
N ILE A 262 11.13 -2.04 -8.05
CA ILE A 262 10.11 -1.12 -8.52
C ILE A 262 8.88 -1.24 -7.62
N ARG A 263 8.31 -0.10 -7.20
CA ARG A 263 7.02 -0.02 -6.50
C ARG A 263 6.11 0.97 -7.20
N THR A 264 4.88 0.56 -7.52
CA THR A 264 3.86 1.45 -8.10
C THR A 264 2.50 1.26 -7.45
N PHE A 265 1.65 2.29 -7.49
CA PHE A 265 0.30 2.27 -6.90
C PHE A 265 -0.82 2.14 -7.94
N SER A 266 -0.46 2.01 -9.21
CA SER A 266 -1.40 1.80 -10.32
C SER A 266 -0.83 0.81 -11.33
N THR A 267 -1.72 0.00 -11.92
CA THR A 267 -1.37 -0.92 -13.01
C THR A 267 -0.81 -0.17 -14.22
N GLU A 268 -1.32 1.03 -14.49
CA GLU A 268 -0.84 1.89 -15.57
C GLU A 268 0.64 2.27 -15.37
N ASN A 269 0.98 2.83 -14.20
CA ASN A 269 2.36 3.21 -13.93
C ASN A 269 3.28 2.00 -13.78
N ARG A 270 2.78 0.85 -13.30
CA ARG A 270 3.54 -0.42 -13.29
C ARG A 270 4.03 -0.77 -14.71
N ASN A 271 3.11 -0.81 -15.68
CA ASN A 271 3.45 -1.15 -17.06
C ASN A 271 4.37 -0.10 -17.69
N ARG A 272 4.09 1.18 -17.43
CA ARG A 272 4.84 2.29 -18.00
C ARG A 272 6.27 2.37 -17.47
N ILE A 273 6.51 2.22 -16.16
CA ILE A 273 7.88 2.28 -15.62
C ILE A 273 8.74 1.14 -16.13
N ILE A 274 8.19 -0.07 -16.25
CA ILE A 274 8.90 -1.23 -16.80
C ILE A 274 9.38 -0.95 -18.22
N PHE A 275 8.49 -0.42 -19.07
CA PHE A 275 8.82 -0.05 -20.43
C PHE A 275 9.87 1.07 -20.50
N GLU A 276 9.65 2.18 -19.78
CA GLU A 276 10.51 3.36 -19.83
C GLU A 276 11.89 3.11 -19.22
N ALA A 277 11.98 2.39 -18.10
CA ALA A 277 13.26 2.04 -17.47
C ALA A 277 14.08 1.12 -18.37
N THR A 278 13.45 0.12 -18.99
CA THR A 278 14.10 -0.78 -19.96
C THR A 278 14.64 0.00 -21.15
N ARG A 279 13.80 0.87 -21.74
CA ARG A 279 14.18 1.71 -22.88
C ARG A 279 15.34 2.64 -22.50
N LEU A 280 15.27 3.32 -21.36
CA LEU A 280 16.29 4.25 -20.90
C LEU A 280 17.65 3.57 -20.71
N CYS A 281 17.70 2.43 -20.00
CA CYS A 281 18.96 1.71 -19.77
C CYS A 281 19.60 1.30 -21.10
N LYS A 282 18.80 0.75 -22.03
CA LYS A 282 19.30 0.38 -23.37
C LYS A 282 19.82 1.58 -24.15
N SER A 283 19.08 2.68 -24.19
CA SER A 283 19.50 3.89 -24.90
C SER A 283 20.77 4.54 -24.32
N ILE A 284 20.94 4.52 -22.99
CA ILE A 284 22.18 5.02 -22.36
C ILE A 284 23.37 4.15 -22.79
N ALA A 285 23.27 2.82 -22.71
CA ALA A 285 24.35 1.94 -23.16
C ALA A 285 24.69 2.15 -24.64
N GLU A 286 23.68 2.19 -25.51
CA GLU A 286 23.86 2.43 -26.95
C GLU A 286 24.58 3.76 -27.23
N GLY A 287 24.26 4.82 -26.49
CA GLY A 287 24.90 6.14 -26.63
C GLY A 287 26.41 6.13 -26.38
N TYR A 288 26.90 5.20 -25.56
CA TYR A 288 28.32 4.99 -25.28
C TYR A 288 28.96 3.88 -26.13
N GLY A 289 28.19 3.27 -27.04
CA GLY A 289 28.62 2.13 -27.86
C GLY A 289 28.82 0.85 -27.05
N LEU A 290 27.98 0.65 -26.04
CA LEU A 290 27.85 -0.54 -25.19
C LEU A 290 26.47 -1.18 -25.42
N SER A 291 26.20 -2.31 -24.79
CA SER A 291 24.85 -2.89 -24.71
C SER A 291 24.40 -3.08 -23.26
N ALA A 292 23.09 -3.14 -23.04
CA ALA A 292 22.51 -3.46 -21.75
C ALA A 292 21.44 -4.54 -21.87
N GLU A 293 21.59 -5.59 -21.09
CA GLU A 293 20.58 -6.61 -20.88
C GLU A 293 19.72 -6.19 -19.69
N VAL A 294 18.40 -6.19 -19.87
CA VAL A 294 17.44 -5.81 -18.82
C VAL A 294 16.45 -6.94 -18.67
N LYS A 295 16.47 -7.59 -17.51
CA LYS A 295 15.56 -8.66 -17.14
C LYS A 295 14.54 -8.15 -16.12
N LEU A 296 13.27 -8.30 -16.45
CA LEU A 296 12.17 -8.02 -15.53
C LEU A 296 11.84 -9.26 -14.71
N ILE A 297 11.70 -9.09 -13.40
CA ILE A 297 11.12 -10.08 -12.50
C ILE A 297 9.80 -9.51 -11.99
N GLU A 298 8.70 -9.96 -12.58
CA GLU A 298 7.37 -9.61 -12.06
C GLU A 298 7.10 -10.39 -10.78
N GLN A 299 6.78 -9.71 -9.70
CA GLN A 299 6.33 -10.35 -8.47
C GLN A 299 4.85 -10.03 -8.27
N TYR A 300 4.52 -9.12 -7.37
CA TYR A 300 3.15 -8.91 -6.92
C TYR A 300 2.49 -7.74 -7.63
N PRO A 301 1.25 -7.90 -8.13
CA PRO A 301 0.46 -6.79 -8.65
C PRO A 301 0.02 -5.85 -7.52
N VAL A 302 -0.48 -4.68 -7.91
CA VAL A 302 -1.09 -3.72 -6.98
C VAL A 302 -2.25 -4.36 -6.24
N THR A 303 -2.24 -4.35 -4.91
CA THR A 303 -3.40 -4.76 -4.11
C THR A 303 -4.41 -3.63 -4.11
N ALA A 304 -5.49 -3.80 -4.88
CA ALA A 304 -6.58 -2.84 -4.97
C ALA A 304 -7.89 -3.45 -4.46
N ASN A 305 -8.50 -2.80 -3.47
CA ASN A 305 -9.80 -3.20 -2.97
C ASN A 305 -10.90 -2.70 -3.90
N ASN A 306 -11.92 -3.54 -4.13
CA ASN A 306 -13.18 -3.07 -4.70
C ASN A 306 -13.82 -2.02 -3.76
N ASN A 307 -14.20 -0.87 -4.31
CA ASN A 307 -14.69 0.26 -3.52
C ASN A 307 -15.94 -0.06 -2.70
N ALA A 308 -16.90 -0.78 -3.27
CA ALA A 308 -18.15 -1.13 -2.60
C ALA A 308 -17.91 -2.14 -1.47
N HIS A 309 -17.06 -3.14 -1.73
CA HIS A 309 -16.71 -4.15 -0.72
C HIS A 309 -15.85 -3.60 0.42
N ALA A 310 -14.92 -2.69 0.15
CA ALA A 310 -14.16 -2.00 1.20
C ALA A 310 -15.08 -1.20 2.14
N GLN A 311 -16.05 -0.48 1.58
CA GLN A 311 -17.06 0.23 2.38
C GLN A 311 -17.97 -0.73 3.15
N PHE A 312 -18.36 -1.85 2.54
CA PHE A 312 -19.14 -2.89 3.21
C PHE A 312 -18.41 -3.46 4.42
N VAL A 313 -17.14 -3.86 4.28
CA VAL A 313 -16.33 -4.37 5.40
C VAL A 313 -16.18 -3.32 6.50
N GLY A 314 -15.97 -2.05 6.14
CA GLY A 314 -15.93 -0.95 7.10
C GLY A 314 -17.21 -0.83 7.93
N ARG A 315 -18.39 -0.92 7.29
CA ARG A 315 -19.69 -0.91 7.98
C ARG A 315 -19.89 -2.13 8.88
N VAL A 316 -19.54 -3.33 8.39
CA VAL A 316 -19.63 -4.55 9.21
C VAL A 316 -18.77 -4.45 10.47
N ALA A 317 -17.56 -3.91 10.37
CA ALA A 317 -16.71 -3.69 11.53
C ALA A 317 -17.34 -2.69 12.52
N MET A 318 -17.94 -1.59 12.03
CA MET A 318 -18.64 -0.62 12.86
C MET A 318 -19.88 -1.21 13.55
N ASP A 319 -20.67 -2.00 12.82
CA ASP A 319 -21.89 -2.64 13.35
C ASP A 319 -21.56 -3.64 14.46
N ILE A 320 -20.43 -4.34 14.36
CA ILE A 320 -20.00 -5.36 15.33
C ILE A 320 -19.29 -4.72 16.55
N PHE A 321 -18.35 -3.81 16.32
CA PHE A 321 -17.43 -3.33 17.37
C PHE A 321 -17.71 -1.91 17.86
N GLY A 322 -18.62 -1.17 17.20
CA GLY A 322 -18.91 0.23 17.50
C GLY A 322 -17.89 1.22 16.91
N ASN A 323 -18.30 2.49 16.80
CA ASN A 323 -17.55 3.54 16.10
C ASN A 323 -16.18 3.86 16.73
N GLU A 324 -16.04 3.75 18.06
CA GLU A 324 -14.79 4.06 18.77
C GLU A 324 -13.70 3.00 18.55
N ILE A 325 -14.09 1.73 18.33
CA ILE A 325 -13.19 0.61 18.10
C ILE A 325 -12.89 0.45 16.60
N ALA A 326 -13.85 0.82 15.74
CA ALA A 326 -13.76 0.62 14.30
C ALA A 326 -13.62 1.93 13.51
N THR A 327 -12.55 2.71 13.66
CA THR A 327 -12.23 3.74 12.63
C THR A 327 -10.74 4.08 12.52
N ARG A 328 -10.11 3.57 11.46
CA ARG A 328 -9.37 4.44 10.52
C ARG A 328 -9.54 3.89 9.11
N ILE A 329 -10.69 4.15 8.49
CA ILE A 329 -10.78 4.01 7.03
C ILE A 329 -9.81 5.07 6.47
N ARG A 330 -8.71 4.63 5.83
CA ARG A 330 -7.72 5.53 5.19
C ARG A 330 -8.26 6.15 3.89
N ASN A 331 -9.53 6.54 3.90
CA ASN A 331 -10.17 7.44 2.96
C ASN A 331 -11.11 8.32 3.78
N SER A 332 -10.59 9.49 4.15
CA SER A 332 -11.32 10.62 4.73
C SER A 332 -12.56 10.94 3.87
N ARG A 333 -13.70 10.34 4.23
CA ARG A 333 -15.01 10.95 3.98
C ARG A 333 -15.51 11.73 5.18
N GLU A 334 -14.81 11.66 6.32
CA GLU A 334 -14.96 12.73 7.30
C GLU A 334 -14.57 14.05 6.62
N PRO A 335 -15.45 15.06 6.68
CA PRO A 335 -15.14 16.35 6.11
C PRO A 335 -13.82 16.83 6.73
N VAL A 336 -12.86 17.18 5.87
CA VAL A 336 -11.61 17.79 6.32
C VAL A 336 -11.99 19.04 7.09
N ASN A 337 -11.65 19.08 8.38
CA ASN A 337 -12.07 20.13 9.30
C ASN A 337 -10.91 21.06 9.72
N LEU A 338 -9.70 20.78 9.22
CA LEU A 338 -8.47 21.49 9.54
C LEU A 338 -7.48 21.38 8.39
N LEU A 339 -6.80 22.49 8.07
CA LEU A 339 -5.63 22.51 7.20
C LEU A 339 -4.37 22.52 8.06
N VAL A 340 -3.37 21.71 7.71
CA VAL A 340 -2.05 21.75 8.35
C VAL A 340 -1.01 22.03 7.27
N ASN A 341 -0.29 23.14 7.40
CA ASN A 341 0.80 23.54 6.53
C ASN A 341 2.12 23.53 7.31
N VAL A 342 2.92 22.49 7.09
CA VAL A 342 4.31 22.43 7.58
C VAL A 342 5.22 22.91 6.47
N THR A 343 6.00 23.97 6.68
CA THR A 343 6.86 24.52 5.62
C THR A 343 8.16 25.13 6.15
N ASN A 344 9.16 25.20 5.29
CA ASN A 344 10.46 25.83 5.56
C ASN A 344 10.62 27.08 4.72
N LEU A 345 10.83 28.23 5.37
CA LEU A 345 11.00 29.52 4.68
C LEU A 345 12.40 30.12 4.80
N ALA A 346 13.39 29.32 5.19
CA ALA A 346 14.75 29.82 5.44
C ALA A 346 15.35 30.49 4.20
N TRP A 347 14.98 30.01 3.00
CA TRP A 347 15.54 30.50 1.73
C TRP A 347 15.04 31.89 1.35
N PHE A 348 13.95 32.36 1.96
CA PHE A 348 13.42 33.70 1.72
C PHE A 348 14.03 34.77 2.63
N GLY A 349 14.82 34.38 3.64
CA GLY A 349 15.48 35.30 4.57
C GLY A 349 14.56 36.40 5.10
N GLN A 350 15.09 37.62 5.22
CA GLN A 350 14.35 38.82 5.60
C GLN A 350 13.68 39.49 4.38
N SER A 351 12.81 38.75 3.68
CA SER A 351 12.02 39.30 2.56
C SER A 351 10.53 39.39 2.90
N GLN A 352 9.73 39.90 1.96
CA GLN A 352 8.27 39.94 2.09
C GLN A 352 7.58 38.60 1.79
N ALA A 353 8.31 37.62 1.25
CA ALA A 353 7.74 36.34 0.85
C ALA A 353 7.08 35.56 2.01
N PRO A 354 7.65 35.50 3.24
CA PRO A 354 6.99 34.88 4.38
C PRO A 354 5.65 35.52 4.73
N MET A 355 5.52 36.84 4.59
CA MET A 355 4.27 37.55 4.79
C MET A 355 3.26 37.23 3.68
N GLN A 356 3.70 37.20 2.42
CA GLN A 356 2.83 36.80 1.30
C GLN A 356 2.30 35.37 1.47
N GLN A 357 3.14 34.44 1.92
CA GLN A 357 2.70 33.07 2.19
C GLN A 357 1.71 32.98 3.35
N LEU A 358 1.89 33.77 4.40
CA LEU A 358 0.88 33.89 5.46
C LEU A 358 -0.46 34.36 4.88
N ARG A 359 -0.45 35.38 4.01
CA ARG A 359 -1.67 35.87 3.34
C ARG A 359 -2.33 34.80 2.47
N LEU A 360 -1.54 33.99 1.77
CA LEU A 360 -2.07 32.84 1.01
C LEU A 360 -2.73 31.83 1.95
N SER A 361 -2.13 31.50 3.09
CA SER A 361 -2.77 30.61 4.08
C SER A 361 -4.08 31.20 4.62
N GLN A 362 -4.15 32.52 4.84
CA GLN A 362 -5.39 33.19 5.25
C GLN A 362 -6.48 33.09 4.18
N LEU A 363 -6.13 33.32 2.91
CA LEU A 363 -7.05 33.16 1.78
C LEU A 363 -7.53 31.71 1.66
N ARG A 364 -6.65 30.71 1.81
CA ARG A 364 -7.06 29.29 1.80
C ARG A 364 -8.04 28.94 2.91
N SER A 365 -7.86 29.49 4.10
CA SER A 365 -8.84 29.31 5.18
C SER A 365 -10.18 29.96 4.87
N LEU A 366 -10.19 31.16 4.30
CA LEU A 366 -11.42 31.83 3.85
C LEU A 366 -12.14 31.06 2.73
N GLU A 367 -11.36 30.63 1.73
CA GLU A 367 -11.85 29.90 0.57
C GLU A 367 -12.43 28.56 0.96
N THR A 368 -11.80 27.83 1.88
CA THR A 368 -12.26 26.48 2.27
C THR A 368 -13.23 26.50 3.44
N GLY A 369 -13.27 27.59 4.20
CA GLY A 369 -13.94 27.66 5.49
C GLY A 369 -13.21 26.88 6.58
N LEU A 370 -11.98 26.41 6.35
CA LEU A 370 -11.26 25.57 7.29
C LEU A 370 -10.23 26.37 8.10
N PRO A 371 -10.14 26.17 9.42
CA PRO A 371 -8.98 26.67 10.17
C PRO A 371 -7.68 26.08 9.62
N SER A 372 -6.58 26.83 9.72
CA SER A 372 -5.27 26.42 9.22
C SER A 372 -4.19 26.58 10.29
N LEU A 373 -3.48 25.49 10.57
CA LEU A 373 -2.27 25.47 11.39
C LEU A 373 -1.06 25.55 10.48
N ARG A 374 -0.32 26.66 10.58
CA ARG A 374 0.90 26.89 9.83
C ARG A 374 2.09 26.76 10.75
N ALA A 375 2.86 25.68 10.62
CA ALA A 375 4.07 25.42 11.40
C ALA A 375 5.30 25.62 10.54
N THR A 376 6.19 26.52 10.95
CA THR A 376 7.43 26.79 10.21
C THR A 376 8.66 26.81 11.08
N ASN A 377 9.77 26.32 10.53
CA ASN A 377 11.06 26.30 11.21
C ASN A 377 11.73 27.68 11.32
N THR A 378 11.60 28.54 10.31
CA THR A 378 12.22 29.87 10.24
C THR A 378 11.27 30.99 9.80
N GLY A 379 10.05 30.63 9.38
CA GLY A 379 9.02 31.56 8.93
C GLY A 379 8.05 32.00 10.03
N ILE A 380 6.92 32.59 9.63
CA ILE A 380 5.86 33.02 10.55
C ILE A 380 4.96 31.84 10.92
N THR A 381 5.17 31.21 12.07
CA THR A 381 4.23 30.20 12.57
C THR A 381 2.92 30.88 12.95
N ALA A 382 1.77 30.35 12.53
CA ALA A 382 0.48 30.99 12.77
C ALA A 382 -0.67 30.00 12.82
N VAL A 383 -1.68 30.35 13.62
CA VAL A 383 -2.99 29.71 13.65
C VAL A 383 -3.98 30.65 13.01
N ILE A 384 -4.72 30.16 12.02
CA ILE A 384 -5.67 30.92 11.22
C ILE A 384 -7.05 30.30 11.40
N ASP A 385 -8.07 31.10 11.71
CA ASP A 385 -9.43 30.60 11.84
C ASP A 385 -10.13 30.43 10.47
N GLN A 386 -11.34 29.85 10.49
CA GLN A 386 -12.19 29.66 9.29
C GLN A 386 -12.54 30.95 8.53
N ARG A 387 -12.33 32.12 9.13
CA ARG A 387 -12.54 33.44 8.51
C ARG A 387 -11.23 34.06 8.02
N GLY A 388 -10.17 33.26 7.95
CA GLY A 388 -8.84 33.72 7.54
C GLY A 388 -8.18 34.68 8.51
N ARG A 389 -8.65 34.80 9.76
CA ARG A 389 -8.03 35.69 10.75
C ARG A 389 -6.89 34.95 11.45
N VAL A 390 -5.73 35.60 11.57
CA VAL A 390 -4.64 35.07 12.39
C VAL A 390 -5.02 35.25 13.86
N VAL A 391 -5.24 34.13 14.56
CA VAL A 391 -5.66 34.13 15.98
C VAL A 391 -4.48 33.97 16.93
N ALA A 392 -3.36 33.42 16.45
CA ALA A 392 -2.08 33.39 17.14
C ALA A 392 -0.94 33.31 16.12
N SER A 393 0.22 33.87 16.45
CA SER A 393 1.40 33.77 15.62
C SER A 393 2.71 33.91 16.40
N LEU A 394 3.77 33.33 15.84
CA LEU A 394 5.16 33.61 16.18
C LEU A 394 5.81 34.28 14.97
N SER A 395 6.63 35.29 15.24
CA SER A 395 7.39 35.97 14.20
C SER A 395 8.46 35.06 13.60
N GLN A 396 9.03 35.47 12.47
CA GLN A 396 10.13 34.76 11.84
C GLN A 396 11.30 34.60 12.80
N PHE A 397 11.99 33.45 12.71
CA PHE A 397 13.15 33.11 13.54
C PHE A 397 12.89 33.13 15.07
N VAL A 398 11.63 33.04 15.49
CA VAL A 398 11.26 32.87 16.91
C VAL A 398 10.89 31.42 17.16
N GLN A 399 11.64 30.78 18.06
CA GLN A 399 11.28 29.46 18.58
C GLN A 399 10.20 29.61 19.65
N GLY A 400 9.17 28.80 19.57
CA GLY A 400 8.10 28.77 20.56
C GLY A 400 7.00 27.79 20.18
N GLU A 401 5.98 27.74 21.02
CA GLU A 401 4.76 26.96 20.81
C GLU A 401 3.54 27.88 20.81
N LEU A 402 2.49 27.47 20.10
CA LEU A 402 1.20 28.13 20.11
C LEU A 402 0.15 27.11 20.55
N ASP A 403 -0.40 27.29 21.76
CA ASP A 403 -1.50 26.48 22.27
C ASP A 403 -2.81 27.27 22.16
N ILE A 404 -3.61 26.94 21.14
CA ILE A 404 -4.88 27.60 20.82
C ILE A 404 -5.92 26.55 20.47
N ARG A 405 -7.16 26.77 20.93
CA ARG A 405 -8.34 26.05 20.44
C ARG A 405 -8.93 26.77 19.24
N VAL A 406 -9.06 26.05 18.13
CA VAL A 406 -9.79 26.50 16.94
C VAL A 406 -11.09 25.72 16.78
N GLN A 407 -12.16 26.41 16.45
CA GLN A 407 -13.43 25.78 16.10
C GLN A 407 -13.37 25.32 14.65
N ALA A 408 -13.70 24.05 14.41
CA ALA A 408 -13.91 23.52 13.08
C ALA A 408 -15.19 24.09 12.46
N PHE A 409 -15.17 24.29 11.13
CA PHE A 409 -16.35 24.63 10.36
C PHE A 409 -16.99 23.35 9.82
N GLU A 410 -18.31 23.22 9.98
CA GLU A 410 -19.10 22.17 9.33
C GLU A 410 -19.86 22.76 8.14
N GLY A 411 -19.47 22.36 6.92
CA GLY A 411 -20.12 22.79 5.68
C GLY A 411 -19.13 23.01 4.52
N GLN A 412 -19.64 23.48 3.38
CA GLN A 412 -18.83 23.89 2.23
C GLN A 412 -19.08 25.36 1.92
N THR A 413 -18.02 26.12 1.66
CA THR A 413 -18.14 27.50 1.20
C THR A 413 -18.59 27.56 -0.26
N PRO A 414 -19.13 28.70 -0.74
CA PRO A 414 -19.41 28.90 -2.15
C PRO A 414 -18.20 28.65 -3.06
N TYR A 415 -16.99 28.97 -2.60
CA TYR A 415 -15.76 28.70 -3.34
C TYR A 415 -15.46 27.22 -3.46
N VAL A 416 -15.69 26.41 -2.41
CA VAL A 416 -15.52 24.95 -2.49
C VAL A 416 -16.53 24.33 -3.46
N ILE A 417 -17.76 24.86 -3.50
CA ILE A 417 -18.83 24.33 -4.37
C ILE A 417 -18.64 24.74 -5.83
N TRP A 418 -18.31 26.02 -6.09
CA TRP A 418 -18.33 26.59 -7.44
C TRP A 418 -16.96 27.01 -7.97
N GLY A 419 -15.92 26.99 -7.15
CA GLY A 419 -14.58 27.48 -7.52
C GLY A 419 -14.63 28.90 -8.06
N ASN A 420 -13.86 29.15 -9.12
CA ASN A 420 -13.81 30.45 -9.81
C ASN A 420 -14.88 30.61 -10.90
N TRP A 421 -15.79 29.64 -11.09
CA TRP A 421 -16.77 29.67 -12.19
C TRP A 421 -17.65 30.93 -12.21
N PRO A 422 -18.21 31.40 -11.08
CA PRO A 422 -19.03 32.61 -11.08
C PRO A 422 -18.27 33.84 -11.59
N ILE A 423 -16.98 33.96 -11.23
CA ILE A 423 -16.12 35.06 -11.66
C ILE A 423 -15.84 34.95 -13.17
N LEU A 424 -15.49 33.75 -13.65
CA LEU A 424 -15.23 33.52 -15.07
C LEU A 424 -16.45 33.82 -15.93
N ILE A 425 -17.65 33.40 -15.48
CA ILE A 425 -18.92 33.71 -16.16
C ILE A 425 -19.13 35.22 -16.23
N TRP A 426 -18.89 35.95 -15.13
CA TRP A 426 -18.99 37.41 -15.11
C TRP A 426 -17.97 38.11 -16.03
N VAL A 427 -16.73 37.63 -16.07
CA VAL A 427 -15.69 38.18 -16.95
C VAL A 427 -16.07 37.97 -18.42
N VAL A 428 -16.52 36.78 -18.79
CA VAL A 428 -16.99 36.49 -20.15
C VAL A 428 -18.18 37.38 -20.52
N PHE A 429 -19.14 37.54 -19.60
CA PHE A 429 -20.28 38.42 -19.79
C PHE A 429 -19.87 39.90 -19.97
N ALA A 430 -18.97 40.40 -19.13
CA ALA A 430 -18.46 41.78 -19.20
C ALA A 430 -17.68 42.04 -20.51
N LEU A 431 -16.85 41.09 -20.94
CA LEU A 431 -16.15 41.14 -22.22
C LEU A 431 -17.15 41.11 -23.39
N GLY A 432 -18.20 40.30 -23.30
CA GLY A 432 -19.30 40.27 -24.27
C GLY A 432 -20.02 41.61 -24.40
N ILE A 433 -20.35 42.27 -23.29
CA ILE A 433 -20.94 43.62 -23.29
C ILE A 433 -19.97 44.64 -23.91
N GLY A 434 -18.68 44.57 -23.55
CA GLY A 434 -17.65 45.45 -24.10
C GLY A 434 -17.50 45.29 -25.61
N TYR A 435 -17.51 44.06 -26.10
CA TYR A 435 -17.50 43.75 -27.53
C TYR A 435 -18.75 44.26 -28.24
N TRP A 436 -19.93 43.96 -27.68
CA TRP A 436 -21.22 44.40 -28.23
C TRP A 436 -21.31 45.92 -28.36
N ARG A 437 -20.91 46.66 -27.32
CA ARG A 437 -20.87 48.14 -27.35
C ARG A 437 -19.90 48.70 -28.39
N ARG A 438 -18.76 48.04 -28.64
CA ARG A 438 -17.80 48.44 -29.68
C ARG A 438 -18.29 48.11 -31.10
N SER A 439 -19.14 47.11 -31.26
CA SER A 439 -19.68 46.67 -32.56
C SER A 439 -20.93 47.43 -33.02
N GLN A 440 -21.48 48.33 -32.19
CA GLN A 440 -22.58 49.20 -32.60
C GLN A 440 -22.03 50.38 -33.44
N PRO A 441 -22.51 50.62 -34.67
CA PRO A 441 -22.16 51.82 -35.42
C PRO A 441 -22.71 53.07 -34.70
N ASN A 442 -21.90 54.14 -34.66
CA ASN A 442 -22.28 55.43 -34.06
C ASN A 442 -23.51 56.05 -34.71
#